data_AF-A0A0D6AJ42-F1
#
_entry.id   AF-A0A0D6AJ42-F1
#
_cell.length_a   1.000
_cell.length_b   1.000
_cell.length_c   1.000
_cell.angle_alpha   90.00
_cell.angle_beta   90.00
_cell.angle_gamma   90.00
#
_symmetry.space_group_name_H-M   'P 1'
#
loop_
_entity.id
_entity.type
_entity.pdbx_description
1 polymer ?
#
loop_
_entity_poly.entity_id
_entity_poly.type
_entity_poly.pdbx_seq_one_letter_code
_entity_poly.pdbx_strand_id
1 'polypeptide(L)'
;MTNTKGVKLELLPNTEQARYPFDTIETMLDSKQGDTKKYLLNPEYQRRKRWDDIRKSRLIESFILNVPIPPIFLYEVDYSIYEVMDGQQRLTAIYDFYKGRFELKGLEYWRELNGRKYNNLPEQVKRGIDRRYL
;
A
#
# COMPACT_ATOMS: atom_id res chain seq x y z
N MET A 1 -43.02 -27.53 7.09
CA MET A 1 -41.61 -27.94 7.26
C MET A 1 -40.78 -27.14 6.26
N THR A 2 -40.16 -26.07 6.73
CA THR A 2 -39.26 -25.19 5.99
C THR A 2 -37.96 -25.93 5.70
N ASN A 3 -37.65 -26.19 4.43
CA ASN A 3 -36.29 -26.52 4.03
C ASN A 3 -35.68 -25.29 3.35
N THR A 4 -34.84 -24.62 4.14
CA THR A 4 -34.00 -23.49 3.79
C THR A 4 -33.06 -23.91 2.66
N LYS A 5 -33.38 -23.53 1.41
CA LYS A 5 -32.39 -23.51 0.34
C LYS A 5 -31.35 -22.47 0.73
N GLY A 6 -30.23 -22.94 1.28
CA GLY A 6 -29.03 -22.14 1.49
C GLY A 6 -28.65 -21.54 0.15
N VAL A 7 -28.87 -20.24 0.01
CA VAL A 7 -28.38 -19.45 -1.11
C VAL A 7 -26.86 -19.52 -0.99
N LYS A 8 -26.22 -20.39 -1.79
CA LYS A 8 -24.82 -20.17 -2.15
C LYS A 8 -24.84 -18.83 -2.88
N LEU A 9 -24.55 -17.77 -2.14
CA LEU A 9 -24.17 -16.49 -2.71
C LEU A 9 -22.90 -16.83 -3.48
N GLU A 10 -23.02 -17.07 -4.79
CA GLU A 10 -21.86 -17.03 -5.66
C GLU A 10 -21.36 -15.59 -5.52
N LEU A 11 -20.38 -15.39 -4.63
CA LEU A 11 -19.68 -14.12 -4.48
C LEU A 11 -19.09 -13.83 -5.85
N LEU A 12 -19.79 -13.01 -6.64
CA LEU A 12 -19.19 -12.40 -7.81
C LEU A 12 -17.92 -11.72 -7.28
N PRO A 13 -16.75 -12.01 -7.86
CA PRO A 13 -15.53 -11.44 -7.35
C PRO A 13 -15.59 -9.93 -7.50
N ASN A 14 -15.69 -9.24 -6.37
CA ASN A 14 -15.75 -7.79 -6.35
C ASN A 14 -14.33 -7.27 -6.50
N THR A 15 -14.04 -6.67 -7.66
CA THR A 15 -12.86 -5.84 -7.83
C THR A 15 -13.16 -4.47 -7.27
N GLU A 16 -12.36 -4.02 -6.31
CA GLU A 16 -12.50 -2.71 -5.70
C GLU A 16 -11.34 -1.80 -6.14
N GLN A 17 -11.68 -0.57 -6.50
CA GLN A 17 -10.71 0.52 -6.59
C GLN A 17 -10.73 1.28 -5.27
N ALA A 18 -9.62 1.24 -4.53
CA ALA A 18 -9.54 1.82 -3.21
C ALA A 18 -8.53 2.97 -3.16
N ARG A 19 -8.79 3.93 -2.26
CA ARG A 19 -7.83 4.95 -1.84
C ARG A 19 -7.67 4.90 -0.33
N TYR A 20 -6.44 4.69 0.15
CA TYR A 20 -6.15 4.63 1.58
C TYR A 20 -5.31 5.81 2.05
N PRO A 21 -5.63 6.40 3.21
CA PRO A 21 -4.71 7.29 3.91
C PRO A 21 -3.36 6.61 4.13
N PHE A 22 -2.29 7.37 3.99
CA PHE A 22 -0.94 6.83 4.04
C PHE A 22 -0.56 6.18 5.37
N ASP A 23 -0.90 6.86 6.46
CA ASP A 23 -0.68 6.41 7.82
C ASP A 23 -1.40 5.08 8.13
N THR A 24 -2.52 4.81 7.45
CA THR A 24 -3.27 3.56 7.64
C THR A 24 -2.68 2.36 6.88
N ILE A 25 -1.85 2.57 5.85
CA ILE A 25 -1.31 1.49 5.00
C ILE A 25 -0.48 0.50 5.83
N GLU A 26 0.27 1.00 6.82
CA GLU A 26 1.01 0.15 7.75
C GLU A 26 0.10 -0.82 8.49
N THR A 27 -0.94 -0.27 9.15
CA THR A 27 -1.91 -1.07 9.91
C THR A 27 -2.71 -2.01 8.99
N MET A 28 -3.06 -1.54 7.79
CA MET A 28 -3.78 -2.32 6.79
C MET A 28 -2.98 -3.57 6.40
N LEU A 29 -1.71 -3.44 6.03
CA LEU A 29 -0.88 -4.55 5.58
C LEU A 29 -0.44 -5.50 6.70
N ASP A 30 -0.40 -5.00 7.94
CA ASP A 30 -0.14 -5.80 9.12
C ASP A 30 -1.41 -6.51 9.65
N SER A 31 -2.60 -6.15 9.14
CA SER A 31 -3.88 -6.72 9.59
C SER A 31 -4.07 -8.19 9.22
N LYS A 32 -4.68 -8.95 10.15
CA LYS A 32 -4.91 -10.39 10.05
C LYS A 32 -6.35 -10.78 10.38
N GLN A 33 -6.77 -11.94 9.89
CA GLN A 33 -8.02 -12.62 10.19
C GLN A 33 -7.67 -14.06 10.57
N GLY A 34 -7.71 -14.35 11.88
CA GLY A 34 -7.08 -15.54 12.43
C GLY A 34 -5.57 -15.53 12.15
N ASP A 35 -5.07 -16.62 11.58
CA ASP A 35 -3.65 -16.77 11.21
C ASP A 35 -3.33 -16.19 9.81
N THR A 36 -4.33 -15.76 9.06
CA THR A 36 -4.21 -15.32 7.66
C THR A 36 -4.09 -13.80 7.57
N LYS A 37 -3.25 -13.28 6.66
CA LYS A 37 -3.21 -11.84 6.35
C LYS A 37 -4.46 -11.43 5.58
N LYS A 38 -5.04 -10.28 5.94
CA LYS A 38 -6.20 -9.74 5.19
C LYS A 38 -5.85 -9.22 3.81
N TYR A 39 -4.62 -8.74 3.61
CA TYR A 39 -4.15 -8.21 2.34
C TYR A 39 -2.98 -9.04 1.81
N LEU A 40 -3.24 -9.79 0.74
CA LEU A 40 -2.29 -10.65 0.07
C LEU A 40 -1.55 -9.83 -0.98
N LEU A 41 -0.36 -9.37 -0.60
CA LEU A 41 0.51 -8.61 -1.49
C LEU A 41 1.17 -9.47 -2.56
N ASN A 42 1.20 -10.80 -2.46
CA ASN A 42 2.09 -11.61 -3.30
C ASN A 42 1.51 -12.98 -3.62
N PRO A 43 0.66 -13.10 -4.64
CA PRO A 43 0.36 -14.39 -5.25
C PRO A 43 1.66 -14.91 -5.89
N GLU A 44 1.97 -16.20 -5.73
CA GLU A 44 3.23 -16.80 -6.21
C GLU A 44 3.54 -16.55 -7.70
N TYR A 45 2.52 -16.22 -8.48
CA TYR A 45 2.55 -15.95 -9.92
C TYR A 45 3.12 -14.57 -10.28
N GLN A 46 3.24 -13.63 -9.34
CA GLN A 46 3.75 -12.27 -9.60
C GLN A 46 5.22 -12.10 -9.15
N ARG A 47 6.18 -12.81 -9.75
CA ARG A 47 7.63 -12.52 -9.59
C ARG A 47 8.04 -11.23 -10.33
N ARG A 48 7.40 -10.10 -10.03
CA ARG A 48 7.83 -8.80 -10.53
C ARG A 48 9.07 -8.35 -9.74
N LYS A 49 10.05 -7.79 -10.45
CA LYS A 49 11.27 -7.24 -9.84
C LYS A 49 10.87 -6.18 -8.82
N ARG A 50 11.26 -6.35 -7.56
CA ARG A 50 11.02 -5.35 -6.51
C ARG A 50 11.63 -4.02 -6.92
N TRP A 51 10.94 -2.93 -6.62
CA TRP A 51 11.51 -1.60 -6.79
C TRP A 51 12.75 -1.46 -5.92
N ASP A 52 13.79 -0.87 -6.51
CA ASP A 52 14.94 -0.42 -5.76
C ASP A 52 14.56 0.81 -4.93
N ASP A 53 15.38 1.11 -3.93
CA ASP A 53 15.13 2.23 -3.04
C ASP A 53 15.10 3.59 -3.77
N ILE A 54 15.77 3.74 -4.91
CA ILE A 54 15.68 4.97 -5.71
C ILE A 54 14.24 5.13 -6.22
N ARG A 55 13.68 4.09 -6.84
CA ARG A 55 12.30 4.15 -7.34
C ARG A 55 11.27 4.29 -6.21
N LYS A 56 11.51 3.65 -5.06
CA LYS A 56 10.69 3.89 -3.86
C LYS A 56 10.78 5.35 -3.41
N SER A 57 11.97 5.94 -3.37
CA SER A 57 12.20 7.33 -2.98
C SER A 57 11.51 8.31 -3.91
N ARG A 58 11.54 8.07 -5.23
CA ARG A 58 10.82 8.87 -6.23
C ARG A 58 9.31 8.84 -6.08
N LEU A 59 8.78 7.69 -5.66
CA LEU A 59 7.37 7.60 -5.33
C LEU A 59 7.05 8.51 -4.13
N ILE A 60 7.84 8.46 -3.05
CA ILE A 60 7.66 9.36 -1.90
C ILE A 60 7.78 10.83 -2.31
N GLU A 61 8.75 11.16 -3.19
CA GLU A 61 8.91 12.51 -3.75
C GLU A 61 7.65 12.98 -4.49
N SER A 62 7.05 12.10 -5.29
CA SER A 62 5.83 12.39 -6.04
C SER A 62 4.68 12.79 -5.09
N PHE A 63 4.57 12.15 -3.93
CA PHE A 63 3.57 12.49 -2.93
C PHE A 63 3.84 13.81 -2.20
N ILE A 64 5.11 14.11 -1.92
CA ILE A 64 5.51 15.42 -1.37
C ILE A 64 5.13 16.53 -2.37
N LEU A 65 5.32 16.28 -3.66
CA LEU A 65 5.04 17.21 -4.76
C LEU A 65 3.56 17.29 -5.17
N ASN A 66 2.64 16.58 -4.50
CA ASN A 66 1.22 16.50 -4.90
C ASN A 66 0.98 15.93 -6.31
N VAL A 67 1.87 15.08 -6.81
CA VAL A 67 1.66 14.39 -8.09
C VAL A 67 0.56 13.35 -7.91
N PRO A 68 -0.48 13.32 -8.77
CA PRO A 68 -1.55 12.34 -8.66
C PRO A 68 -1.01 10.92 -8.96
N ILE A 69 -1.23 10.01 -8.02
CA ILE A 69 -0.85 8.60 -8.17
C ILE A 69 -2.10 7.74 -8.41
N PRO A 70 -2.01 6.73 -9.31
CA PRO A 70 -3.11 5.82 -9.56
C PRO A 70 -3.54 5.10 -8.27
N PRO A 71 -4.86 4.90 -8.08
CA PRO A 71 -5.38 4.16 -6.94
C PRO A 71 -4.90 2.71 -6.99
N ILE A 72 -5.12 1.97 -5.91
CA ILE A 72 -4.85 0.54 -5.88
C ILE A 72 -6.09 -0.25 -6.30
N PHE A 73 -5.85 -1.45 -6.81
CA PHE A 73 -6.91 -2.37 -7.20
C PHE A 73 -6.82 -3.62 -6.37
N LEU A 74 -7.91 -3.96 -5.72
CA LEU A 74 -8.06 -5.12 -4.84
C LEU A 74 -9.08 -6.08 -5.42
N TYR A 75 -8.88 -7.36 -5.14
CA TYR A 75 -9.79 -8.43 -5.49
C TYR A 75 -10.11 -9.23 -4.24
N GLU A 76 -11.38 -9.28 -3.84
CA GLU A 76 -11.79 -10.08 -2.68
C GLU A 76 -11.75 -11.57 -3.05
N VAL A 77 -10.82 -12.33 -2.46
CA VAL A 77 -10.64 -13.78 -2.70
C VAL A 77 -11.46 -14.63 -1.74
N ASP A 78 -11.74 -14.10 -0.54
CA ASP A 78 -12.55 -14.72 0.51
C ASP A 78 -13.09 -13.59 1.41
N TYR A 79 -14.05 -13.88 2.28
CA TYR A 79 -14.74 -12.89 3.11
C TYR A 79 -13.74 -12.02 3.91
N SER A 80 -13.64 -10.74 3.53
CA SER A 80 -12.70 -9.76 4.10
C SER A 80 -11.20 -10.07 3.88
N ILE A 81 -10.87 -10.90 2.88
CA ILE A 81 -9.51 -11.19 2.44
C ILE A 81 -9.35 -10.71 0.99
N TYR A 82 -8.35 -9.86 0.79
CA TYR A 82 -8.12 -9.15 -0.46
C TYR A 82 -6.76 -9.49 -1.06
N GLU A 83 -6.75 -9.77 -2.35
CA GLU A 83 -5.56 -9.86 -3.18
C GLU A 83 -5.28 -8.51 -3.87
N VAL A 84 -4.03 -8.06 -3.83
CA VAL A 84 -3.62 -6.81 -4.47
C VAL A 84 -3.32 -7.06 -5.95
N MET A 85 -4.20 -6.59 -6.83
CA MET A 85 -4.07 -6.76 -8.29
C MET A 85 -3.13 -5.72 -8.91
N ASP A 86 -3.18 -4.48 -8.44
CA ASP A 86 -2.27 -3.39 -8.81
C ASP A 86 -1.89 -2.53 -7.61
N GLY A 87 -0.71 -1.91 -7.67
CA GLY A 87 -0.21 -1.06 -6.59
C GLY A 87 0.61 -1.77 -5.53
N GLN A 88 0.91 -3.06 -5.70
CA GLN A 88 1.79 -3.83 -4.80
C GLN A 88 3.10 -3.11 -4.48
N GLN A 89 3.80 -2.60 -5.49
CA GLN A 89 5.07 -1.88 -5.29
C GLN A 89 4.88 -0.53 -4.61
N ARG A 90 3.74 0.15 -4.83
CA ARG A 90 3.40 1.42 -4.17
C ARG A 90 3.12 1.19 -2.68
N LEU A 91 2.28 0.21 -2.36
CA LEU A 91 1.98 -0.23 -1.00
C LEU A 91 3.25 -0.66 -0.26
N THR A 92 4.09 -1.49 -0.90
CA THR A 92 5.35 -1.94 -0.32
C THR A 92 6.31 -0.77 -0.07
N ALA A 93 6.42 0.18 -1.01
CA ALA A 93 7.28 1.34 -0.85
C ALA A 93 6.83 2.23 0.32
N ILE A 94 5.54 2.51 0.44
CA ILE A 94 4.98 3.30 1.54
C ILE A 94 5.15 2.58 2.88
N TYR A 95 4.84 1.28 2.92
CA TYR A 95 5.05 0.45 4.10
C TYR A 95 6.51 0.46 4.58
N ASP A 96 7.45 0.23 3.66
CA ASP A 96 8.88 0.23 3.97
C ASP A 96 9.37 1.63 4.41
N PHE A 97 8.77 2.69 3.87
CA PHE A 97 9.06 4.07 4.22
C PHE A 97 8.65 4.37 5.67
N TYR A 98 7.41 4.09 6.05
CA TYR A 98 6.92 4.28 7.43
C TYR A 98 7.68 3.42 8.44
N LYS A 99 8.03 2.17 8.09
CA LYS A 99 8.88 1.30 8.93
C LYS A 99 10.36 1.76 8.98
N GLY A 100 10.75 2.81 8.25
CA GLY A 100 12.12 3.33 8.23
C GLY A 100 13.16 2.35 7.64
N ARG A 101 12.73 1.47 6.71
CA ARG A 101 13.57 0.40 6.16
C ARG A 101 14.58 0.86 5.11
N PHE A 102 14.40 2.05 4.55
CA PHE A 102 15.33 2.66 3.62
C PHE A 102 15.44 4.16 3.86
N GLU A 103 16.55 4.73 3.39
CA GLU A 103 16.76 6.17 3.32
C GLU A 103 16.33 6.66 1.95
N LEU A 104 15.67 7.82 1.92
CA LEU A 104 15.37 8.51 0.68
C LEU A 104 16.68 8.76 -0.06
N LYS A 105 16.75 8.37 -1.34
CA LYS A 105 17.91 8.62 -2.18
C LYS A 105 17.52 8.86 -3.63
N GLY A 106 18.34 9.66 -4.29
CA GLY A 106 18.11 10.08 -5.65
C GLY A 106 16.80 10.85 -5.77
N LEU A 107 16.53 11.81 -4.88
CA LEU A 107 15.48 12.83 -5.06
C LEU A 107 16.01 13.96 -5.98
N GLU A 108 15.16 14.61 -6.77
CA GLU A 108 15.53 15.68 -7.72
C GLU A 108 15.14 17.07 -7.22
N TYR A 109 13.94 17.18 -6.67
CA TYR A 109 13.32 18.42 -6.21
C TYR A 109 13.58 18.65 -4.73
N TRP A 110 13.59 17.60 -3.92
CA TRP A 110 13.80 17.66 -2.47
C TRP A 110 15.13 17.00 -2.07
N ARG A 111 16.23 17.48 -2.65
CA ARG A 111 17.55 16.85 -2.51
C ARG A 111 18.04 16.81 -1.07
N GLU A 112 17.63 17.77 -0.25
CA GLU A 112 17.92 17.89 1.19
C GLU A 112 17.29 16.79 2.05
N LEU A 113 16.32 16.05 1.49
CA LEU A 113 15.72 14.90 2.14
C LEU A 113 16.47 13.60 1.81
N ASN A 114 17.44 13.61 0.89
CA ASN A 114 18.29 12.45 0.66
C ASN A 114 19.08 12.08 1.94
N GLY A 115 19.24 10.78 2.21
CA GLY A 115 19.84 10.24 3.43
C GLY A 115 18.90 10.25 4.64
N ARG A 116 17.64 10.70 4.48
CA ARG A 116 16.65 10.70 5.55
C ARG A 116 15.74 9.48 5.48
N LYS A 117 15.47 8.88 6.64
CA LYS A 117 14.41 7.89 6.87
C LYS A 117 13.17 8.60 7.37
N TYR A 118 12.01 7.96 7.32
CA TYR A 118 10.78 8.54 7.87
C TYR A 118 10.97 9.13 9.28
N ASN A 119 11.60 8.38 10.19
CA ASN A 119 11.80 8.81 11.58
C ASN A 119 12.60 10.12 11.74
N ASN A 120 13.54 10.42 10.83
CA ASN A 120 14.43 11.60 10.90
C ASN A 120 14.05 12.71 9.91
N LEU A 121 12.86 12.63 9.30
CA LEU A 121 12.29 13.71 8.49
C LEU A 121 11.83 14.88 9.35
N PRO A 122 11.90 16.11 8.82
CA PRO A 122 11.28 17.28 9.45
C PRO A 122 9.79 17.06 9.67
N GLU A 123 9.29 17.50 10.82
CA GLU A 123 7.90 17.29 11.23
C GLU A 123 6.87 17.87 10.24
N GLN A 124 7.19 19.00 9.61
CA GLN A 124 6.34 19.59 8.58
C GLN A 124 6.20 18.69 7.34
N VAL A 125 7.28 17.99 6.97
CA VAL A 125 7.28 17.07 5.82
C VAL A 125 6.47 15.82 6.17
N LYS A 126 6.65 15.25 7.37
CA LYS A 126 5.86 14.11 7.86
C LYS A 126 4.36 14.41 7.78
N ARG A 127 3.92 15.51 8.41
CA ARG A 127 2.51 15.93 8.37
C ARG A 127 1.99 16.20 6.95
N GLY A 128 2.86 16.63 6.04
CA GLY A 128 2.51 16.80 4.63
C GLY A 128 2.26 15.48 3.92
N ILE A 129 3.06 14.45 4.22
CA ILE A 129 2.94 13.10 3.68
C ILE A 129 1.76 12.35 4.31
N ASP A 130 1.56 12.46 5.63
CA ASP A 130 0.51 11.72 6.35
C ASP A 130 -0.91 12.09 5.91
N ARG A 131 -1.08 13.28 5.32
CA ARG A 131 -2.35 13.75 4.75
C ARG A 131 -2.62 13.23 3.33
N ARG A 132 -1.72 12.41 2.77
CA ARG A 132 -1.83 11.88 1.41
C ARG A 132 -2.63 10.58 1.40
N TYR A 133 -3.18 10.30 0.22
CA TYR A 133 -3.95 9.11 -0.07
C TYR A 133 -3.32 8.41 -1.26
N LEU A 134 -3.18 7.09 -1.14
CA LEU A 134 -2.84 6.22 -2.26
C LEU A 134 -4.14 5.60 -2.77
#